data_AF-A0A223PEQ0-F1
#
_entry.id   AF-A0A223PEQ0-F1
#
_cell.length_a   1.000
_cell.length_b   1.000
_cell.length_c   1.000
_cell.angle_alpha   90.00
_cell.angle_beta   90.00
_cell.angle_gamma   90.00
#
_symmetry.space_group_name_H-M   'P 1'
#
loop_
_entity.id
_entity.type
_entity.pdbx_description
1 polymer ?
#
loop_
_entity_poly.entity_id
_entity_poly.type
_entity_poly.pdbx_seq_one_letter_code
_entity_poly.pdbx_strand_id
1 'polypeptide(L)'
;MDELAETQLRQLDLPHVSLLPLREVETEALLAIKQGRSRGEYCWTLTPFTPQFVFDRDITVERVTYLDADLFFFGSPEILLQELEDGGKDVLITPHAYAPEYDHSRTAGIYCVQFVTFLRNEGGLKVLKWWQERCLEWCFARLEDGKCGDQMYLDDWPSRFSGEVHVLKQVEKTLGPWNVRHFLKAFPDLQPVFYHFHSLRIVAVDALHLCSNYRLGKGRHYYDRYVIAIQSTFRLLRQNGMPIPVLAPTKQRTDILRKFKRWLFQHVIYQRLPAQK
;
A
#
# COMPACT_ATOMS: atom_id res chain seq x y z
N MET A 1 -4.79 13.16 12.73
CA MET A 1 -4.70 11.87 12.00
C MET A 1 -3.68 11.07 12.79
N ASP A 2 -3.95 9.80 13.12
CA ASP A 2 -2.96 8.88 13.72
C ASP A 2 -2.81 8.79 15.26
N GLU A 3 -3.28 9.75 16.08
CA GLU A 3 -3.08 9.68 17.55
C GLU A 3 -3.64 8.42 18.23
N LEU A 4 -4.82 7.94 17.79
CA LEU A 4 -5.40 6.71 18.31
C LEU A 4 -4.54 5.50 17.96
N ALA A 5 -4.02 5.44 16.73
CA ALA A 5 -3.17 4.32 16.29
C ALA A 5 -1.82 4.37 17.00
N GLU A 6 -1.20 5.56 17.14
CA GLU A 6 0.01 5.77 17.94
C GLU A 6 -0.22 5.26 19.39
N THR A 7 -1.31 5.69 20.04
CA THR A 7 -1.61 5.30 21.42
C THR A 7 -1.82 3.79 21.56
N GLN A 8 -2.57 3.18 20.65
CA GLN A 8 -2.83 1.74 20.66
C GLN A 8 -1.55 0.93 20.40
N LEU A 9 -0.72 1.34 19.43
CA LEU A 9 0.54 0.65 19.15
C LEU A 9 1.54 0.80 20.30
N ARG A 10 1.58 1.95 21.00
CA ARG A 10 2.37 2.11 22.23
C ARG A 10 1.93 1.13 23.31
N GLN A 11 0.62 0.95 23.47
CA GLN A 11 0.08 0.01 24.45
C GLN A 11 0.39 -1.45 24.09
N LEU A 12 0.41 -1.80 22.80
CA LEU A 12 0.74 -3.17 22.36
C LEU A 12 2.23 -3.53 22.54
N ASP A 13 3.12 -2.53 22.63
CA ASP A 13 4.57 -2.69 22.83
C ASP A 13 5.17 -3.81 21.96
N LEU A 14 4.89 -3.73 20.65
CA LEU A 14 5.24 -4.79 19.71
C LEU A 14 6.77 -4.86 19.54
N PRO A 15 7.36 -6.08 19.57
CA PRO A 15 8.79 -6.22 19.34
C PRO A 15 9.13 -5.78 17.91
N HIS A 16 10.27 -5.12 17.76
CA HIS A 16 10.78 -4.63 16.47
C HIS A 16 9.92 -3.53 15.80
N VAL A 17 9.00 -2.90 16.56
CA VAL A 17 8.22 -1.76 16.08
C VAL A 17 8.67 -0.50 16.81
N SER A 18 9.19 0.47 16.04
CA SER A 18 9.47 1.82 16.51
C SER A 18 8.43 2.77 15.92
N LEU A 19 7.76 3.53 16.78
CA LEU A 19 6.73 4.47 16.33
C LEU A 19 7.36 5.78 15.87
N LEU A 20 6.87 6.26 14.74
CA LEU A 20 7.19 7.58 14.19
C LEU A 20 5.96 8.46 14.34
N PRO A 21 5.91 9.31 15.38
CA PRO A 21 4.75 10.15 15.58
C PRO A 21 4.60 11.13 14.43
N LEU A 22 3.38 11.24 13.87
CA LEU A 22 3.13 12.08 12.71
C LEU A 22 3.66 13.52 12.89
N ARG A 23 3.49 14.10 14.08
CA ARG A 23 3.97 15.45 14.43
C ARG A 23 5.48 15.63 14.27
N GLU A 24 6.27 14.56 14.30
CA GLU A 24 7.73 14.61 14.12
C GLU A 24 8.11 14.55 12.64
N VAL A 25 7.25 13.96 11.79
CA VAL A 25 7.44 13.92 10.32
C VAL A 25 6.98 15.22 9.66
N GLU A 26 6.02 15.92 10.26
CA GLU A 26 5.40 17.13 9.72
C GLU A 26 6.33 18.36 9.76
N THR A 27 6.99 18.64 8.65
CA THR A 27 7.76 19.88 8.43
C THR A 27 6.85 21.10 8.27
N GLU A 28 7.42 22.31 8.36
CA GLU A 28 6.68 23.56 8.10
C GLU A 28 6.00 23.56 6.73
N ALA A 29 6.67 23.08 5.69
CA ALA A 29 6.11 22.96 4.34
C ALA A 29 4.93 21.98 4.28
N LEU A 30 5.03 20.83 4.98
CA LEU A 30 3.94 19.86 5.07
C LEU A 30 2.73 20.42 5.84
N LEU A 31 2.97 21.16 6.92
CA LEU A 31 1.91 21.80 7.69
C LEU A 31 1.20 22.89 6.88
N ALA A 32 1.94 23.66 6.08
CA ALA A 32 1.40 24.72 5.24
C ALA A 32 0.37 24.21 4.22
N ILE A 33 0.58 23.03 3.62
CA ILE A 33 -0.35 22.47 2.63
C ILE A 33 -1.45 21.59 3.22
N LYS A 34 -1.32 21.18 4.50
CA LYS A 34 -2.18 20.15 5.13
C LYS A 34 -3.67 20.47 5.04
N GLN A 35 -4.07 21.72 5.24
CA GLN A 35 -5.47 22.15 5.16
C GLN A 35 -6.06 22.08 3.75
N GLY A 36 -5.20 22.10 2.72
CA GLY A 36 -5.59 21.96 1.31
C GLY A 36 -5.70 20.52 0.83
N ARG A 37 -5.46 19.52 1.70
CA ARG A 37 -5.48 18.10 1.36
C ARG A 37 -6.57 17.38 2.14
N SER A 38 -7.28 16.46 1.50
CA SER A 38 -8.07 15.46 2.23
C SER A 38 -7.16 14.54 3.03
N ARG A 39 -7.74 13.78 3.96
CA ARG A 39 -6.98 12.82 4.77
C ARG A 39 -6.15 11.84 3.92
N GLY A 40 -6.75 11.29 2.86
CA GLY A 40 -6.04 10.34 1.99
C GLY A 40 -4.93 11.00 1.17
N GLU A 41 -5.21 12.17 0.61
CA GLU A 41 -4.22 12.95 -0.15
C GLU A 41 -3.03 13.37 0.71
N TYR A 42 -3.28 13.70 1.99
CA TYR A 42 -2.21 14.03 2.91
C TYR A 42 -1.37 12.80 3.28
N CYS A 43 -1.99 11.61 3.46
CA CYS A 43 -1.23 10.36 3.62
C CYS A 43 -0.29 10.13 2.43
N TRP A 44 -0.79 10.27 1.19
CA TRP A 44 0.04 10.13 -0.02
C TRP A 44 1.15 11.17 -0.09
N THR A 45 0.85 12.41 0.31
CA THR A 45 1.85 13.48 0.38
C THR A 45 2.99 13.14 1.34
N LEU A 46 2.68 12.49 2.47
CA LEU A 46 3.65 12.09 3.49
C LEU A 46 4.51 10.88 3.07
N THR A 47 4.04 10.05 2.14
CA THR A 47 4.74 8.83 1.69
C THR A 47 6.25 9.06 1.46
N PRO A 48 6.69 10.01 0.60
CA PRO A 48 8.12 10.26 0.36
C PRO A 48 8.87 10.89 1.54
N PHE A 49 8.19 11.38 2.59
CA PHE A 49 8.84 11.94 3.77
C PHE A 49 9.17 10.86 4.81
N THR A 50 8.44 9.74 4.81
CA THR A 50 8.65 8.70 5.82
C THR A 50 10.02 8.03 5.74
N PRO A 51 10.62 7.72 4.57
CA PRO A 51 11.97 7.17 4.52
C PRO A 51 13.04 8.16 4.96
N GLN A 52 12.88 9.44 4.58
CA GLN A 52 13.80 10.52 4.97
C GLN A 52 13.82 10.66 6.49
N PHE A 53 12.65 10.65 7.14
CA PHE A 53 12.57 10.74 8.59
C PHE A 53 13.32 9.61 9.29
N VAL A 54 13.27 8.38 8.75
CA VAL A 54 14.03 7.25 9.30
C VAL A 54 15.54 7.48 9.12
N PHE A 55 15.99 7.91 7.94
CA PHE A 55 17.39 8.23 7.72
C PHE A 55 17.90 9.35 8.65
N ASP A 56 17.11 10.39 8.88
CA ASP A 56 17.50 11.51 9.74
C ASP A 56 17.58 11.10 11.21
N ARG A 57 16.73 10.16 11.64
CA ARG A 57 16.67 9.68 13.02
C ARG A 57 17.79 8.70 13.37
N ASP A 58 18.24 7.91 12.40
CA ASP A 58 19.31 6.93 12.61
C ASP A 58 20.30 6.95 11.44
N ILE A 59 21.48 7.49 11.71
CA ILE A 59 22.57 7.60 10.73
C ILE A 59 23.13 6.24 10.30
N THR A 60 22.89 5.19 11.09
CA THR A 60 23.35 3.82 10.79
C THR A 60 22.44 3.07 9.82
N VAL A 61 21.24 3.58 9.57
CA VAL A 61 20.30 2.99 8.60
C VAL A 61 20.77 3.31 7.18
N GLU A 62 21.13 2.25 6.45
CA GLU A 62 21.61 2.33 5.06
C GLU A 62 20.51 2.11 4.03
N ARG A 63 19.37 1.53 4.42
CA ARG A 63 18.26 1.20 3.53
C ARG A 63 16.93 1.29 4.24
N VAL A 64 15.95 1.91 3.59
CA VAL A 64 14.55 1.96 4.07
C VAL A 64 13.62 1.47 2.97
N THR A 65 12.64 0.65 3.34
CA THR A 65 11.56 0.25 2.44
C THR A 65 10.23 0.76 3.00
N TYR A 66 9.58 1.63 2.23
CA TYR A 66 8.20 2.03 2.49
C TYR A 66 7.25 0.88 2.15
N LEU A 67 6.26 0.64 3.02
CA LEU A 67 5.24 -0.38 2.86
C LEU A 67 3.85 0.24 3.01
N ASP A 68 2.95 -0.10 2.09
CA ASP A 68 1.53 0.16 2.27
C ASP A 68 0.97 -0.68 3.43
N ALA A 69 0.06 -0.10 4.21
CA ALA A 69 -0.51 -0.75 5.40
C ALA A 69 -1.46 -1.92 5.08
N ASP A 70 -1.87 -2.08 3.81
CA ASP A 70 -2.71 -3.17 3.31
C ASP A 70 -1.92 -4.23 2.53
N LEU A 71 -0.63 -4.37 2.81
CA LEU A 71 0.19 -5.51 2.41
C LEU A 71 0.14 -6.65 3.44
N PHE A 72 0.28 -7.88 2.95
CA PHE A 72 0.55 -9.06 3.76
C PHE A 72 1.59 -9.96 3.09
N PHE A 73 2.62 -10.33 3.85
CA PHE A 73 3.75 -11.12 3.35
C PHE A 73 3.48 -12.62 3.48
N PHE A 74 3.64 -13.34 2.37
CA PHE A 74 3.60 -14.80 2.27
C PHE A 74 5.01 -15.42 2.20
N GLY A 75 6.03 -14.59 1.98
CA GLY A 75 7.44 -14.98 1.97
C GLY A 75 8.36 -13.82 2.34
N SER A 76 9.64 -14.12 2.50
CA SER A 76 10.66 -13.11 2.80
C SER A 76 10.80 -12.10 1.64
N PRO A 77 10.83 -10.78 1.92
CA PRO A 77 11.12 -9.76 0.89
C PRO A 77 12.57 -9.73 0.45
N GLU A 78 13.45 -10.50 1.11
CA GLU A 78 14.88 -10.55 0.81
C GLU A 78 15.17 -10.80 -0.67
N ILE A 79 14.38 -11.64 -1.35
CA ILE A 79 14.58 -11.89 -2.79
C ILE A 79 14.34 -10.66 -3.67
N LEU A 80 13.49 -9.71 -3.23
CA LEU A 80 13.23 -8.46 -3.94
C LEU A 80 14.35 -7.45 -3.65
N LEU A 81 14.84 -7.44 -2.41
CA LEU A 81 15.93 -6.57 -1.97
C LEU A 81 17.27 -7.00 -2.58
N GLN A 82 17.52 -8.31 -2.70
CA GLN A 82 18.68 -8.83 -3.40
C GLN A 82 18.65 -8.47 -4.88
N GLU A 83 17.47 -8.45 -5.51
CA GLU A 83 17.35 -8.01 -6.91
C GLU A 83 17.77 -6.55 -7.10
N LEU A 84 17.50 -5.68 -6.13
CA LEU A 84 17.98 -4.29 -6.11
C LEU A 84 19.51 -4.25 -5.98
N GLU A 85 20.06 -4.99 -5.02
CA GLU A 85 21.51 -5.06 -4.76
C GLU A 85 22.27 -5.57 -6.00
N ASP A 86 21.83 -6.68 -6.58
CA ASP A 86 22.42 -7.27 -7.79
C ASP A 86 22.31 -6.33 -9.00
N GLY A 87 21.28 -5.48 -9.03
CA GLY A 87 21.11 -4.44 -10.03
C GLY A 87 22.09 -3.28 -9.91
N GLY A 88 22.74 -3.11 -8.75
CA GLY A 88 23.63 -1.98 -8.47
C GLY A 88 22.91 -0.63 -8.53
N LYS A 89 21.64 -0.60 -8.12
CA LYS A 89 20.76 0.57 -8.15
C LYS A 89 20.43 1.05 -6.73
N ASP A 90 19.90 2.26 -6.65
CA ASP A 90 19.69 2.97 -5.38
C ASP A 90 18.24 2.95 -4.91
N VAL A 91 17.30 2.75 -5.83
CA VAL A 91 15.86 2.79 -5.57
C VAL A 91 15.17 1.61 -6.23
N LEU A 92 14.32 0.89 -5.49
CA LEU A 92 13.46 -0.17 -6.04
C LEU A 92 12.02 0.31 -6.14
N ILE A 93 11.42 0.18 -7.31
CA ILE A 93 9.98 0.34 -7.53
C ILE A 93 9.35 -0.95 -8.07
N THR A 94 8.08 -1.17 -7.73
CA THR A 94 7.34 -2.36 -8.19
C THR A 94 6.33 -1.99 -9.28
N PRO A 95 6.29 -2.68 -10.42
CA PRO A 95 5.19 -2.56 -11.38
C PRO A 95 3.87 -3.05 -10.77
N HIS A 96 2.74 -2.46 -11.15
CA HIS A 96 1.45 -3.12 -10.90
C HIS A 96 1.37 -4.47 -11.62
N ALA A 97 1.99 -4.57 -12.79
CA ALA A 97 1.90 -5.73 -13.68
C ALA A 97 0.43 -6.14 -13.90
N TYR A 98 -0.38 -5.16 -14.34
CA TYR A 98 -1.81 -5.36 -14.58
C TYR A 98 -2.06 -6.54 -15.51
N ALA A 99 -3.07 -7.35 -15.17
CA ALA A 99 -3.68 -8.21 -16.17
C ALA A 99 -4.34 -7.33 -17.25
N PRO A 100 -4.33 -7.73 -18.54
CA PRO A 100 -4.87 -6.91 -19.62
C PRO A 100 -6.32 -6.43 -19.38
N GLU A 101 -7.15 -7.26 -18.75
CA GLU A 101 -8.56 -6.91 -18.45
C GLU A 101 -8.74 -5.90 -17.30
N TYR A 102 -7.69 -5.61 -16.53
CA TYR A 102 -7.69 -4.72 -15.38
C TYR A 102 -6.65 -3.60 -15.52
N ASP A 103 -6.19 -3.32 -16.73
CA ASP A 103 -5.18 -2.28 -16.98
C ASP A 103 -5.73 -0.89 -16.64
N HIS A 104 -5.16 -0.31 -15.59
CA HIS A 104 -5.45 1.04 -15.11
C HIS A 104 -4.21 1.94 -15.16
N SER A 105 -3.17 1.56 -15.91
CA SER A 105 -1.91 2.31 -16.03
C SER A 105 -2.12 3.78 -16.38
N ARG A 106 -3.08 4.09 -17.25
CA ARG A 106 -3.41 5.48 -17.65
C ARG A 106 -4.01 6.34 -16.55
N THR A 107 -4.59 5.74 -15.51
CA THR A 107 -5.36 6.45 -14.47
C THR A 107 -4.78 6.28 -13.07
N ALA A 108 -3.97 5.23 -12.86
CA ALA A 108 -3.41 4.84 -11.57
C ALA A 108 -1.90 4.51 -11.67
N GLY A 109 -1.29 4.70 -12.83
CA GLY A 109 0.14 4.53 -13.06
C GLY A 109 0.59 3.11 -13.34
N ILE A 110 1.77 3.01 -13.95
CA ILE A 110 2.45 1.76 -14.28
C ILE A 110 3.00 1.11 -13.00
N TYR A 111 3.48 1.91 -12.05
CA TYR A 111 4.12 1.45 -10.82
C TYR A 111 3.25 1.61 -9.58
N CYS A 112 3.50 0.77 -8.57
CA CYS A 112 2.77 0.70 -7.33
C CYS A 112 3.57 1.23 -6.14
N VAL A 113 3.02 2.23 -5.43
CA VAL A 113 3.60 2.78 -4.19
C VAL A 113 3.19 1.92 -2.99
N GLN A 114 3.40 0.61 -3.12
CA GLN A 114 3.10 -0.36 -2.06
C GLN A 114 4.37 -0.88 -1.39
N PHE A 115 5.47 -0.90 -2.14
CA PHE A 115 6.78 -1.41 -1.73
C PHE A 115 7.82 -0.59 -2.49
N VAL A 116 8.45 0.35 -1.82
CA VAL A 116 9.45 1.25 -2.44
C VAL A 116 10.68 1.31 -1.54
N THR A 117 11.83 0.92 -2.07
CA THR A 117 13.08 0.87 -1.31
C THR A 117 14.01 2.01 -1.73
N PHE A 118 14.66 2.64 -0.76
CA PHE A 118 15.68 3.67 -0.96
C PHE A 118 16.95 3.28 -0.22
N LEU A 119 18.11 3.42 -0.86
CA LEU A 119 19.42 3.38 -0.22
C LEU A 119 19.81 4.78 0.30
N ARG A 120 20.55 4.81 1.40
CA ARG A 120 21.09 6.04 2.00
C ARG A 120 22.36 6.49 1.27
N ASN A 121 22.25 6.76 -0.01
CA ASN A 121 23.35 7.27 -0.83
C ASN A 121 22.88 8.44 -1.70
N GLU A 122 23.79 9.02 -2.48
CA GLU A 122 23.48 10.19 -3.30
C GLU A 122 22.31 9.94 -4.26
N GLY A 123 22.28 8.78 -4.93
CA GLY A 123 21.23 8.42 -5.87
C GLY A 123 19.87 8.23 -5.23
N GLY A 124 19.80 7.48 -4.12
CA GLY A 124 18.56 7.25 -3.38
C GLY A 124 17.97 8.53 -2.81
N LEU A 125 18.82 9.38 -2.20
CA LEU A 125 18.40 10.67 -1.64
C LEU A 125 17.98 11.67 -2.72
N LYS A 126 18.63 11.65 -3.90
CA LYS A 126 18.25 12.46 -5.06
C LYS A 126 16.82 12.14 -5.53
N VAL A 127 16.49 10.87 -5.72
CA VAL A 127 15.14 10.45 -6.15
C VAL A 127 14.11 10.79 -5.07
N LEU A 128 14.41 10.49 -3.80
CA LEU A 128 13.53 10.75 -2.67
C LEU A 128 13.18 12.24 -2.53
N LYS A 129 14.20 13.11 -2.57
CA LYS A 129 14.01 14.57 -2.50
C LYS A 129 13.17 15.09 -3.65
N TRP A 130 13.42 14.62 -4.87
CA TRP A 130 12.60 15.00 -6.02
C TRP A 130 11.13 14.61 -5.83
N TRP A 131 10.86 13.42 -5.30
CA TRP A 131 9.51 12.95 -5.06
C TRP A 131 8.78 13.78 -3.98
N GLN A 132 9.48 14.15 -2.90
CA GLN A 132 8.98 15.05 -1.86
C GLN A 132 8.55 16.40 -2.43
N GLU A 133 9.41 17.02 -3.25
CA GLU A 133 9.12 18.32 -3.89
C GLU A 133 7.86 18.24 -4.77
N ARG A 134 7.73 17.18 -5.57
CA ARG A 134 6.54 16.98 -6.42
C ARG A 134 5.28 16.74 -5.62
N CYS A 135 5.35 15.96 -4.54
CA CYS A 135 4.19 15.72 -3.67
C CYS A 135 3.75 16.96 -2.89
N LEU A 136 4.69 17.83 -2.48
CA LEU A 136 4.38 19.13 -1.88
C LEU A 136 3.67 20.05 -2.89
N GLU A 137 4.22 20.14 -4.10
CA GLU A 137 3.66 20.92 -5.20
C GLU A 137 2.24 20.45 -5.55
N TRP A 138 2.07 19.13 -5.73
CA TRP A 138 0.80 18.57 -6.18
C TRP A 138 0.68 17.09 -5.76
N CYS A 139 -0.35 16.76 -4.96
CA CYS A 139 -0.71 15.39 -4.62
C CYS A 139 -2.20 15.35 -4.28
N PHE A 140 -3.03 15.08 -5.29
CA PHE A 140 -4.49 15.08 -5.17
C PHE A 140 -5.10 13.79 -5.74
N ALA A 141 -6.28 13.42 -5.23
CA ALA A 141 -7.06 12.24 -5.61
C ALA A 141 -7.92 12.48 -6.86
N ARG A 142 -7.31 13.03 -7.91
CA ARG A 142 -7.93 13.26 -9.21
C ARG A 142 -6.88 13.14 -10.30
N LEU A 143 -7.30 12.80 -11.51
CA LEU A 143 -6.41 12.81 -12.66
C LEU A 143 -6.31 14.23 -13.22
N GLU A 144 -5.10 14.79 -13.27
CA GLU A 144 -4.84 16.15 -13.76
C GLU A 144 -3.46 16.18 -14.39
N ASP A 145 -3.34 16.56 -15.66
CA ASP A 145 -2.06 16.70 -16.38
C ASP A 145 -1.11 15.49 -16.24
N GLY A 146 -1.67 14.27 -16.26
CA GLY A 146 -0.92 13.02 -16.09
C GLY A 146 -0.53 12.69 -14.64
N LYS A 147 -1.03 13.44 -13.65
CA LYS A 147 -0.78 13.25 -12.21
C LYS A 147 -2.02 12.69 -11.52
N CYS A 148 -1.80 11.82 -10.53
CA CYS A 148 -2.81 11.30 -9.61
C CYS A 148 -2.09 10.75 -8.37
N GLY A 149 -2.32 11.39 -7.22
CA GLY A 149 -1.63 11.05 -5.97
C GLY A 149 -0.10 11.15 -6.04
N ASP A 150 0.55 10.41 -5.16
CA ASP A 150 2.00 10.21 -5.07
C ASP A 150 2.53 9.22 -6.11
N GLN A 151 1.68 8.31 -6.55
CA GLN A 151 2.00 7.17 -7.38
C GLN A 151 2.36 7.49 -8.82
N MET A 152 1.63 8.42 -9.46
CA MET A 152 1.86 8.70 -10.89
C MET A 152 3.23 9.28 -11.21
N TYR A 153 3.91 9.84 -10.21
CA TYR A 153 5.26 10.34 -10.37
C TYR A 153 6.27 9.24 -10.71
N LEU A 154 6.03 7.99 -10.32
CA LEU A 154 6.97 6.88 -10.57
C LEU A 154 7.05 6.51 -12.07
N ASP A 155 6.05 6.85 -12.87
CA ASP A 155 5.97 6.42 -14.27
C ASP A 155 7.12 6.93 -15.14
N ASP A 156 7.66 8.12 -14.83
CA ASP A 156 8.81 8.69 -15.54
C ASP A 156 10.17 8.33 -14.92
N TRP A 157 10.20 7.75 -13.71
CA TRP A 157 11.43 7.43 -12.98
C TRP A 157 12.42 6.55 -13.74
N PRO A 158 12.00 5.47 -14.45
CA PRO A 158 12.96 4.64 -15.20
C PRO A 158 13.71 5.43 -16.29
N SER A 159 13.12 6.51 -16.80
CA SER A 159 13.75 7.39 -17.79
C SER A 159 14.52 8.54 -17.13
N ARG A 160 13.93 9.17 -16.12
CA ARG A 160 14.45 10.34 -15.39
C ARG A 160 15.66 9.99 -14.52
N PHE A 161 15.64 8.81 -13.93
CA PHE A 161 16.61 8.30 -12.96
C PHE A 161 17.09 6.91 -13.39
N SER A 162 17.40 6.75 -14.68
CA SER A 162 17.82 5.46 -15.25
C SER A 162 19.11 4.91 -14.61
N GLY A 163 19.93 5.79 -14.03
CA GLY A 163 21.13 5.44 -13.26
C GLY A 163 20.79 4.83 -11.91
N GLU A 164 19.75 5.34 -11.23
CA GLU A 164 19.46 5.12 -9.83
C GLU A 164 18.29 4.15 -9.58
N VAL A 165 17.34 4.06 -10.51
CA VAL A 165 16.08 3.30 -10.30
C VAL A 165 16.17 1.90 -10.90
N HIS A 166 15.87 0.91 -10.07
CA HIS A 166 15.58 -0.47 -10.46
C HIS A 166 14.08 -0.69 -10.52
N VAL A 167 13.61 -1.17 -11.67
CA VAL A 167 12.26 -1.69 -11.81
C VAL A 167 12.28 -3.17 -11.50
N LEU A 168 11.53 -3.58 -10.48
CA LEU A 168 11.42 -4.98 -10.10
C LEU A 168 10.98 -5.85 -11.29
N LYS A 169 11.75 -6.91 -11.57
CA LYS A 169 11.50 -7.85 -12.67
C LYS A 169 10.64 -9.03 -12.24
N GLN A 170 10.78 -9.49 -11.00
CA GLN A 170 10.00 -10.59 -10.41
C GLN A 170 8.55 -10.19 -10.06
N VAL A 171 7.82 -9.64 -11.05
CA VAL A 171 6.48 -9.07 -10.87
C VAL A 171 5.44 -10.08 -10.41
N GLU A 172 5.62 -11.37 -10.69
CA GLU A 172 4.76 -12.44 -10.20
C GLU A 172 4.88 -12.65 -8.68
N LYS A 173 5.90 -12.07 -8.04
CA LYS A 173 6.08 -12.11 -6.57
C LYS A 173 5.30 -11.01 -5.84
N THR A 174 4.78 -10.01 -6.56
CA THR A 174 4.04 -8.87 -6.00
C THR A 174 2.61 -8.88 -6.53
N LEU A 175 1.73 -9.59 -5.82
CA LEU A 175 0.37 -9.84 -6.31
C LEU A 175 -0.65 -8.85 -5.75
N GLY A 176 -1.69 -8.61 -6.52
CA GLY A 176 -2.87 -7.84 -6.12
C GLY A 176 -4.11 -8.38 -6.83
N PRO A 177 -5.31 -7.88 -6.49
CA PRO A 177 -6.55 -8.36 -7.12
C PRO A 177 -6.58 -8.14 -8.64
N TRP A 178 -5.80 -7.18 -9.14
CA TRP A 178 -5.70 -6.84 -10.56
C TRP A 178 -4.77 -7.74 -11.39
N ASN A 179 -3.93 -8.58 -10.77
CA ASN A 179 -2.97 -9.44 -11.50
C ASN A 179 -3.00 -10.91 -11.05
N VAL A 180 -3.54 -11.23 -9.88
CA VAL A 180 -3.47 -12.55 -9.26
C VAL A 180 -3.96 -13.67 -10.17
N ARG A 181 -5.08 -13.45 -10.85
CA ARG A 181 -5.68 -14.47 -11.72
C ARG A 181 -4.83 -14.73 -12.96
N HIS A 182 -4.18 -13.69 -13.48
CA HIS A 182 -3.31 -13.78 -14.65
C HIS A 182 -2.08 -14.62 -14.32
N PHE A 183 -1.38 -14.30 -13.24
CA PHE A 183 -0.20 -15.04 -12.82
C PHE A 183 -0.51 -16.47 -12.39
N LEU A 184 -1.59 -16.73 -11.66
CA LEU A 184 -2.00 -18.09 -11.29
C LEU A 184 -2.42 -18.96 -12.48
N LYS A 185 -2.74 -18.37 -13.64
CA LYS A 185 -2.98 -19.13 -14.87
C LYS A 185 -1.67 -19.68 -15.44
N ALA A 186 -0.60 -18.88 -15.40
CA ALA A 186 0.72 -19.27 -15.86
C ALA A 186 1.46 -20.14 -14.83
N PHE A 187 1.28 -19.85 -13.55
CA PHE A 187 1.98 -20.46 -12.42
C PHE A 187 0.97 -20.89 -11.33
N PRO A 188 0.34 -22.07 -11.47
CA PRO A 188 -0.74 -22.50 -10.57
C PRO A 188 -0.36 -22.59 -9.09
N ASP A 189 0.91 -22.89 -8.79
CA ASP A 189 1.44 -23.08 -7.42
C ASP A 189 2.28 -21.89 -6.93
N LEU A 190 2.17 -20.75 -7.62
CA LEU A 190 2.91 -19.53 -7.30
C LEU A 190 2.75 -19.14 -5.82
N GLN A 191 3.87 -18.88 -5.16
CA GLN A 191 3.92 -18.25 -3.85
C GLN A 191 4.47 -16.84 -4.01
N PRO A 192 3.67 -15.79 -3.74
CA PRO A 192 4.15 -14.42 -3.79
C PRO A 192 5.01 -14.10 -2.58
N VAL A 193 5.82 -13.05 -2.67
CA VAL A 193 6.44 -12.44 -1.49
C VAL A 193 5.36 -11.75 -0.67
N PHE A 194 4.52 -10.93 -1.31
CA PHE A 194 3.40 -10.28 -0.66
C PHE A 194 2.19 -10.17 -1.58
N TYR A 195 1.04 -9.94 -0.95
CA TYR A 195 -0.20 -9.60 -1.63
C TYR A 195 -0.72 -8.25 -1.15
N HIS A 196 -1.14 -7.38 -2.08
CA HIS A 196 -1.77 -6.10 -1.80
C HIS A 196 -3.29 -6.26 -1.73
N PHE A 197 -3.86 -6.09 -0.54
CA PHE A 197 -5.29 -6.23 -0.27
C PHE A 197 -6.07 -4.96 -0.61
N HIS A 198 -5.80 -4.44 -1.81
CA HIS A 198 -6.39 -3.21 -2.30
C HIS A 198 -7.92 -3.20 -2.16
N SER A 199 -8.43 -2.13 -1.56
CA SER A 199 -9.86 -1.90 -1.29
C SER A 199 -10.52 -2.88 -0.30
N LEU A 200 -9.76 -3.70 0.42
CA LEU A 200 -10.31 -4.48 1.54
C LEU A 200 -10.78 -3.53 2.64
N ARG A 201 -11.95 -3.81 3.22
CA ARG A 201 -12.54 -3.00 4.29
C ARG A 201 -13.19 -3.88 5.35
N ILE A 202 -12.96 -3.53 6.62
CA ILE A 202 -13.74 -4.05 7.75
C ILE A 202 -15.03 -3.24 7.80
N VAL A 203 -16.14 -3.81 7.31
CA VAL A 203 -17.42 -3.09 7.20
C VAL A 203 -18.33 -3.32 8.40
N ALA A 204 -18.08 -4.39 9.17
CA ALA A 204 -18.61 -4.64 10.49
C ALA A 204 -17.64 -5.52 11.28
N VAL A 205 -17.88 -5.70 12.59
CA VAL A 205 -17.07 -6.55 13.47
C VAL A 205 -17.01 -8.00 12.98
N ASP A 206 -18.04 -8.45 12.27
CA ASP A 206 -18.20 -9.79 11.73
C ASP A 206 -18.26 -9.82 10.19
N ALA A 207 -17.93 -8.72 9.50
CA ALA A 207 -18.05 -8.65 8.05
C ALA A 207 -16.91 -7.86 7.39
N LEU A 208 -16.32 -8.49 6.37
CA LEU A 208 -15.29 -7.92 5.51
C LEU A 208 -15.81 -7.75 4.10
N HIS A 209 -15.50 -6.61 3.49
CA HIS A 209 -15.52 -6.41 2.05
C HIS A 209 -14.12 -6.74 1.54
N LEU A 210 -13.97 -7.80 0.75
CA LEU A 210 -12.65 -8.27 0.30
C LEU A 210 -12.12 -7.42 -0.85
N CYS A 211 -12.89 -7.32 -1.94
CA CYS A 211 -12.53 -6.49 -3.08
C CYS A 211 -13.75 -6.18 -3.95
N SER A 212 -13.59 -5.19 -4.83
CA SER A 212 -14.57 -4.78 -5.83
C SER A 212 -13.97 -4.79 -7.23
N ASN A 213 -14.76 -5.14 -8.23
CA ASN A 213 -14.44 -5.15 -9.67
C ASN A 213 -13.39 -6.17 -10.14
N TYR A 214 -12.90 -7.05 -9.26
CA TYR A 214 -11.92 -8.07 -9.61
C TYR A 214 -12.46 -9.48 -9.45
N ARG A 215 -12.11 -10.37 -10.38
CA ARG A 215 -12.39 -11.82 -10.30
C ARG A 215 -11.15 -12.54 -9.79
N LEU A 216 -11.18 -12.95 -8.52
CA LEU A 216 -10.04 -13.60 -7.86
C LEU A 216 -9.74 -15.02 -8.38
N GLY A 217 -10.78 -15.79 -8.74
CA GLY A 217 -10.62 -17.19 -9.13
C GLY A 217 -9.88 -18.01 -8.05
N LYS A 218 -8.86 -18.78 -8.46
CA LYS A 218 -7.99 -19.52 -7.52
C LYS A 218 -7.28 -18.61 -6.52
N GLY A 219 -7.08 -17.31 -6.82
CA GLY A 219 -6.43 -16.34 -5.93
C GLY A 219 -7.20 -16.01 -4.66
N ARG A 220 -8.43 -16.52 -4.49
CA ARG A 220 -9.21 -16.35 -3.26
C ARG A 220 -8.49 -16.88 -2.02
N HIS A 221 -7.67 -17.92 -2.15
CA HIS A 221 -6.97 -18.52 -1.00
C HIS A 221 -6.04 -17.53 -0.27
N TYR A 222 -5.49 -16.51 -0.97
CA TYR A 222 -4.69 -15.46 -0.33
C TYR A 222 -5.54 -14.61 0.63
N TYR A 223 -6.78 -14.29 0.24
CA TYR A 223 -7.73 -13.63 1.13
C TYR A 223 -8.11 -14.52 2.30
N ASP A 224 -8.33 -15.81 2.09
CA ASP A 224 -8.71 -16.72 3.18
C ASP A 224 -7.60 -16.79 4.25
N ARG A 225 -6.32 -16.82 3.83
CA ARG A 225 -5.16 -16.72 4.73
C ARG A 225 -5.12 -15.38 5.47
N TYR A 226 -5.31 -14.27 4.76
CA TYR A 226 -5.30 -12.95 5.37
C TYR A 226 -6.46 -12.72 6.34
N VAL A 227 -7.64 -13.29 6.06
CA VAL A 227 -8.79 -13.24 6.97
C VAL A 227 -8.49 -13.94 8.29
N ILE A 228 -7.77 -15.08 8.27
CA ILE A 228 -7.32 -15.74 9.50
C ILE A 228 -6.40 -14.80 10.30
N ALA A 229 -5.49 -14.09 9.63
CA ALA A 229 -4.61 -13.10 10.27
C ALA A 229 -5.41 -11.94 10.89
N ILE A 230 -6.36 -11.35 10.14
CA ILE A 230 -7.26 -10.31 10.65
C ILE A 230 -8.02 -10.78 11.89
N GLN A 231 -8.54 -12.02 11.89
CA GLN A 231 -9.25 -12.58 13.03
C GLN A 231 -8.34 -12.73 14.26
N SER A 232 -7.07 -13.09 14.07
CA SER A 232 -6.07 -13.10 15.14
C SER A 232 -5.80 -11.70 15.67
N THR A 233 -5.68 -10.71 14.80
CA THR A 233 -5.53 -9.29 15.19
C THR A 233 -6.77 -8.80 15.95
N PHE A 234 -7.98 -9.18 15.55
CA PHE A 234 -9.20 -8.81 16.30
C PHE A 234 -9.22 -9.37 17.71
N ARG A 235 -8.73 -10.60 17.91
CA ARG A 235 -8.58 -11.18 19.25
C ARG A 235 -7.56 -10.40 20.08
N LEU A 236 -6.39 -10.06 19.50
CA LEU A 236 -5.36 -9.26 20.14
C LEU A 236 -5.90 -7.89 20.59
N LEU A 237 -6.61 -7.19 19.70
CA LEU A 237 -7.22 -5.89 20.01
C LEU A 237 -8.22 -6.00 21.17
N ARG A 238 -9.12 -6.98 21.13
CA ARG A 238 -10.11 -7.19 22.21
C ARG A 238 -9.47 -7.53 23.55
N GLN A 239 -8.44 -8.38 23.56
CA GLN A 239 -7.70 -8.73 24.76
C GLN A 239 -7.04 -7.52 25.42
N ASN A 240 -6.72 -6.48 24.63
CA ASN A 240 -6.15 -5.23 25.11
C ASN A 240 -7.19 -4.10 25.29
N GLY A 241 -8.49 -4.42 25.24
CA GLY A 241 -9.56 -3.43 25.38
C GLY A 241 -9.67 -2.44 24.21
N MET A 242 -9.06 -2.75 23.07
CA MET A 242 -9.04 -1.87 21.89
C MET A 242 -10.23 -2.16 20.96
N PRO A 243 -10.93 -1.11 20.47
CA PRO A 243 -12.03 -1.29 19.53
C PRO A 243 -11.53 -1.80 18.17
N ILE A 244 -12.33 -2.65 17.53
CA ILE A 244 -12.09 -3.07 16.15
C ILE A 244 -12.44 -1.90 15.23
N PRO A 245 -11.53 -1.46 14.35
CA PRO A 245 -11.80 -0.35 13.44
C PRO A 245 -12.81 -0.79 12.37
N VAL A 246 -14.00 -0.19 12.40
CA VAL A 246 -15.02 -0.38 11.36
C VAL A 246 -14.99 0.81 10.41
N LEU A 247 -14.70 0.54 9.14
CA LEU A 247 -14.71 1.51 8.05
C LEU A 247 -16.07 1.45 7.36
N ALA A 248 -17.02 2.25 7.83
CA ALA A 248 -18.35 2.32 7.23
C ALA A 248 -18.24 2.67 5.73
N PRO A 249 -19.04 2.04 4.86
CA PRO A 249 -19.05 2.39 3.45
C PRO A 249 -19.45 3.86 3.28
N THR A 250 -18.71 4.60 2.45
CA THR A 250 -19.00 5.98 2.11
C THR A 250 -20.40 6.07 1.49
N LYS A 251 -21.34 6.71 2.20
CA LYS A 251 -22.72 6.94 1.71
C LYS A 251 -22.69 7.92 0.53
N GLN A 252 -22.67 7.43 -0.71
CA GLN A 252 -23.10 8.22 -1.86
C GLN A 252 -24.54 7.84 -2.21
N ARG A 253 -25.41 8.82 -2.50
CA ARG A 253 -26.85 8.61 -2.77
C ARG A 253 -27.14 7.73 -4.02
N THR A 254 -26.16 7.50 -4.89
CA THR A 254 -26.25 6.66 -6.11
C THR A 254 -25.90 5.18 -5.86
N ASP A 255 -25.66 4.78 -4.61
CA ASP A 255 -24.95 3.56 -4.29
C ASP A 255 -25.83 2.29 -4.25
N ILE A 256 -27.15 2.39 -4.08
CA ILE A 256 -28.02 1.20 -4.01
C ILE A 256 -28.16 0.49 -5.37
N LEU A 257 -28.51 1.23 -6.44
CA LEU A 257 -28.61 0.69 -7.81
C LEU A 257 -27.24 0.20 -8.32
N ARG A 258 -26.16 0.91 -7.96
CA ARG A 258 -24.79 0.55 -8.34
C ARG A 258 -24.31 -0.68 -7.57
N LYS A 259 -24.62 -0.80 -6.27
CA LYS A 259 -24.36 -2.00 -5.45
C LYS A 259 -25.16 -3.21 -5.93
N PHE A 260 -26.45 -3.04 -6.24
CA PHE A 260 -27.28 -4.11 -6.76
C PHE A 260 -26.74 -4.63 -8.10
N LYS A 261 -26.41 -3.73 -9.04
CA LYS A 261 -25.80 -4.10 -10.32
C LYS A 261 -24.44 -4.79 -10.12
N ARG A 262 -23.55 -4.25 -9.27
CA ARG A 262 -22.23 -4.85 -8.99
C ARG A 262 -22.33 -6.20 -8.28
N TRP A 263 -23.28 -6.37 -7.36
CA TRP A 263 -23.58 -7.62 -6.69
C TRP A 263 -24.13 -8.67 -7.65
N LEU A 264 -25.08 -8.29 -8.52
CA LEU A 264 -25.66 -9.18 -9.55
C LEU A 264 -24.60 -9.73 -10.51
N PHE A 265 -23.54 -8.96 -10.78
CA PHE A 265 -22.44 -9.35 -11.66
C PHE A 265 -21.19 -9.90 -10.92
N GLN A 266 -21.31 -10.25 -9.63
CA GLN A 266 -20.21 -10.77 -8.78
C GLN A 266 -18.96 -9.88 -8.72
N HIS A 267 -19.12 -8.58 -8.94
CA HIS A 267 -18.03 -7.61 -8.86
C HIS A 267 -17.80 -7.10 -7.43
N VAL A 268 -18.40 -7.71 -6.41
CA VAL A 268 -18.17 -7.36 -5.01
C VAL A 268 -18.14 -8.65 -4.20
N ILE A 269 -17.08 -8.85 -3.43
CA ILE A 269 -16.90 -10.06 -2.63
C ILE A 269 -16.97 -9.68 -1.15
N TYR A 270 -17.95 -10.24 -0.44
CA TYR A 270 -18.08 -10.11 1.00
C TYR A 270 -17.76 -11.43 1.70
N GLN A 271 -17.25 -11.34 2.92
CA GLN A 271 -17.03 -12.48 3.80
C GLN A 271 -17.57 -12.18 5.19
N ARG A 272 -18.46 -13.05 5.68
CA ARG A 272 -18.82 -13.08 7.09
C ARG A 272 -17.74 -13.82 7.87
N LEU A 273 -17.41 -13.29 9.02
CA LEU A 273 -16.53 -13.93 9.98
C LEU A 273 -17.39 -14.78 10.92
N PRO A 274 -16.99 -16.02 11.25
CA PRO A 274 -17.66 -16.79 12.30
C PRO A 274 -17.68 -16.01 13.61
N ALA A 275 -18.76 -16.19 14.39
CA ALA A 275 -18.86 -15.65 15.74
C ALA A 275 -17.65 -16.13 16.55
N GLN A 276 -16.86 -15.19 17.05
CA GLN A 276 -15.74 -15.50 17.93
C GLN A 276 -16.33 -15.74 19.33
N LYS A 277 -16.30 -17.01 19.78
CA LYS A 277 -16.60 -17.38 21.17
C LYS A 277 -15.52 -16.86 22.11
#